data_AF-A0A1W1CK01-F1
#
_entry.id   AF-A0A1W1CK01-F1
#
_cell.length_a   1.000
_cell.length_b   1.000
_cell.length_c   1.000
_cell.angle_alpha   90.00
_cell.angle_beta   90.00
_cell.angle_gamma   90.00
#
_symmetry.space_group_name_H-M   'P 1'
#
loop_
_entity.id
_entity.type
_entity.pdbx_description
1 polymer ?
#
loop_
_entity_poly.entity_id
_entity_poly.type
_entity_poly.pdbx_seq_one_letter_code
_entity_poly.pdbx_strand_id
1 'polypeptide(L)'
;MIKMLFSVIWWFGFAVAIALMIGLYFEVGFIQKYVGGLFLLVGVQHMIILVVLGFFAIREKEDNVEIGNRVATMGYLHTLIGTSVALIMTAHYGSEVIEHVESIIAPIGSSLITSIIGWAFGKEMERDKYRFKISAEEETSNALEFLAQKVIYSAKIIEDSSKGWGETINASTKEVQNTTKLLEDELKRTSEYSQKIMTDSLRAVEEQFKEIENSSQLMKKQFERTSLDAGKLFRTSVDTFDDGLSRMNDIAKEWDKHLKTMKRFSTHSESAMEQLSHTSQKVLDEISTIANSLPKAGKMISDLDDFIAKLKEKDRNSHE
;
A
#
# COMPACT_ATOMS: atom_id res chain seq x y z
N MET A 1 7.84 46.97 -67.06
CA MET A 1 6.67 46.32 -66.45
C MET A 1 6.92 44.84 -66.11
N ILE A 2 7.31 43.99 -67.08
CA ILE A 2 7.50 42.54 -66.84
C ILE A 2 8.65 42.23 -65.86
N LYS A 3 9.79 42.93 -65.93
CA LYS A 3 10.89 42.79 -64.94
C LYS A 3 10.47 43.13 -63.50
N MET A 4 9.66 44.18 -63.34
CA MET A 4 9.12 44.57 -62.04
C MET A 4 8.18 43.49 -61.50
N LEU A 5 7.33 42.93 -62.36
CA LEU A 5 6.44 41.82 -62.01
C LEU A 5 7.23 40.56 -61.61
N PHE A 6 8.28 40.20 -62.36
CA PHE A 6 9.18 39.09 -62.01
C PHE A 6 9.82 39.29 -60.63
N SER A 7 10.38 40.48 -60.37
CA SER A 7 11.01 40.77 -59.07
C SER A 7 10.01 40.75 -57.92
N VAL A 8 8.78 41.23 -58.13
CA VAL A 8 7.72 41.19 -57.11
C VAL A 8 7.30 39.75 -56.81
N ILE A 9 7.12 38.92 -57.83
CA ILE A 9 6.75 37.51 -57.66
C ILE A 9 7.87 36.73 -56.97
N TRP A 10 9.13 37.03 -57.30
CA TRP A 10 10.30 36.44 -56.65
C TRP A 10 10.32 36.74 -55.14
N TRP A 11 10.16 38.00 -54.74
CA TRP A 11 10.10 38.38 -53.32
C TRP A 11 8.86 37.84 -52.61
N PHE A 12 7.72 37.78 -53.29
CA PHE A 12 6.50 37.19 -52.76
C PHE A 12 6.69 35.71 -52.43
N GLY A 13 7.26 34.93 -53.35
CA GLY A 13 7.54 33.51 -53.10
C GLY A 13 8.50 33.28 -51.94
N PHE A 14 9.54 34.11 -51.84
CA PHE A 14 10.47 34.07 -50.71
C PHE A 14 9.78 34.39 -49.37
N ALA A 15 8.95 35.44 -49.31
CA ALA A 15 8.21 35.82 -48.11
C ALA A 15 7.20 34.74 -47.69
N VAL A 16 6.47 34.13 -48.64
CA VAL A 16 5.55 33.02 -48.39
C VAL A 16 6.29 31.81 -47.83
N ALA A 17 7.46 31.48 -48.36
CA ALA A 17 8.25 30.35 -47.87
C ALA A 17 8.74 30.56 -46.42
N ILE A 18 9.16 31.78 -46.08
CA ILE A 18 9.50 32.14 -44.69
C ILE A 18 8.28 32.04 -43.78
N ALA A 19 7.12 32.58 -44.20
CA ALA A 19 5.90 32.52 -43.41
C ALA A 19 5.45 31.08 -43.13
N LEU A 20 5.58 30.19 -44.11
CA LEU A 20 5.29 28.75 -43.94
C LEU A 20 6.27 28.07 -43.00
N MET A 21 7.57 28.37 -43.08
CA MET A 21 8.59 27.86 -42.15
C MET A 21 8.32 28.30 -40.71
N ILE A 22 7.99 29.59 -40.50
CA ILE A 22 7.63 30.13 -39.19
C ILE A 22 6.34 29.46 -38.66
N GLY A 23 5.34 29.30 -39.52
CA GLY A 23 4.08 28.65 -39.14
C GLY A 23 4.24 27.18 -38.76
N LEU A 24 5.18 26.46 -39.39
CA LEU A 24 5.54 25.09 -38.98
C LEU A 24 6.29 25.06 -37.66
N TYR A 25 7.19 26.03 -37.43
CA TYR A 25 7.93 26.16 -36.17
C TYR A 25 7.00 26.44 -34.97
N PHE A 26 5.95 27.24 -35.17
CA PHE A 26 4.93 27.52 -34.15
C PHE A 26 3.77 26.51 -34.12
N GLU A 27 3.90 25.37 -34.80
CA GLU A 27 2.93 24.27 -34.78
C GLU A 27 1.49 24.69 -35.17
N VAL A 28 1.36 25.56 -36.17
CA VAL A 28 0.03 25.95 -36.68
C VAL A 28 -0.61 24.72 -37.35
N GLY A 29 -1.60 24.12 -36.69
CA GLY A 29 -2.16 22.80 -37.09
C GLY A 29 -2.70 22.70 -38.52
N PHE A 30 -3.16 23.80 -39.13
CA PHE A 30 -3.52 23.83 -40.54
C PHE A 30 -2.31 23.61 -41.47
N ILE A 31 -1.18 24.23 -41.14
CA ILE A 31 0.03 24.15 -41.97
C ILE A 31 0.63 22.76 -41.87
N GLN A 32 0.75 22.18 -40.67
CA GLN A 32 1.26 20.82 -40.49
C GLN A 32 0.47 19.76 -41.26
N LYS A 33 -0.86 19.87 -41.27
CA LYS A 33 -1.74 18.89 -41.94
C LYS A 33 -1.63 18.92 -43.46
N TYR A 34 -1.39 20.09 -44.05
CA TYR A 34 -1.39 20.26 -45.51
C TYR A 34 -0.01 20.62 -46.07
N VAL A 35 1.05 20.58 -45.26
CA VAL A 35 2.40 21.06 -45.59
C VAL A 35 2.94 20.43 -46.87
N GLY A 36 2.86 19.10 -47.01
CA GLY A 36 3.37 18.39 -48.19
C GLY A 36 2.66 18.82 -49.48
N GLY A 37 1.33 18.93 -49.45
CA GLY A 37 0.54 19.36 -50.59
C GLY A 37 0.69 20.85 -50.92
N LEU A 38 0.76 21.71 -49.90
CA LEU A 38 0.95 23.14 -50.07
C LEU A 38 2.34 23.46 -50.63
N PHE A 39 3.40 22.82 -50.11
CA PHE A 39 4.76 23.01 -50.64
C PHE A 39 4.90 22.49 -52.06
N LEU A 40 4.26 21.37 -52.39
CA LEU A 40 4.29 20.79 -53.73
C LEU A 40 3.54 21.66 -54.74
N LEU A 41 2.27 21.96 -54.46
CA LEU A 41 1.44 22.67 -55.42
C LEU A 41 1.89 24.13 -55.55
N VAL A 42 2.10 24.83 -54.44
CA VAL A 42 2.48 26.25 -54.45
C VAL A 42 3.93 26.42 -54.91
N GLY A 43 4.85 25.57 -54.46
CA GLY A 43 6.27 25.66 -54.84
C GLY A 43 6.51 25.38 -56.32
N VAL A 44 5.92 24.29 -56.86
CA VAL A 44 6.05 23.96 -58.28
C VAL A 44 5.37 25.02 -59.16
N GLN A 45 4.15 25.44 -58.80
CA GLN A 45 3.45 26.49 -59.54
C GLN A 45 4.24 27.81 -59.53
N HIS A 46 4.77 28.21 -58.37
CA HIS A 46 5.58 29.42 -58.24
C HIS A 46 6.84 29.35 -59.11
N MET A 47 7.54 28.21 -59.12
CA MET A 47 8.71 28.02 -59.98
C MET A 47 8.38 28.09 -61.47
N ILE A 48 7.29 27.46 -61.91
CA ILE A 48 6.85 27.53 -63.32
C ILE A 48 6.53 28.97 -63.71
N ILE A 49 5.82 29.72 -62.86
CA ILE A 49 5.50 31.13 -63.10
C ILE A 49 6.79 31.97 -63.20
N LEU A 50 7.75 31.76 -62.31
CA LEU A 50 9.03 32.46 -62.34
C LEU A 50 9.83 32.15 -63.61
N VAL A 51 9.86 30.90 -64.05
CA VAL A 51 10.54 30.50 -65.29
C VAL A 51 9.89 31.17 -66.50
N VAL A 52 8.55 31.08 -66.63
CA VAL A 52 7.81 31.67 -67.75
C VAL A 52 7.99 33.19 -67.79
N LEU A 53 7.79 33.87 -66.66
CA LEU A 53 7.96 35.33 -66.59
C LEU A 53 9.41 35.75 -66.76
N GLY A 54 10.34 34.92 -66.30
CA GLY A 54 11.76 35.12 -66.50
C GLY A 54 12.12 35.14 -67.99
N PHE A 55 11.63 34.19 -68.78
CA PHE A 55 11.83 34.17 -70.23
C PHE A 55 11.22 35.40 -70.92
N PHE A 56 10.08 35.91 -70.45
CA PHE A 56 9.48 37.15 -70.99
C PHE A 56 10.12 38.45 -70.47
N ALA A 57 10.79 38.41 -69.32
CA ALA A 57 11.47 39.55 -68.71
C ALA A 57 12.83 39.84 -69.37
N ILE A 58 13.41 38.83 -70.02
CA ILE A 58 14.61 38.93 -70.86
C ILE A 58 14.29 39.77 -72.09
N ARG A 59 14.85 40.99 -72.14
CA ARG A 59 14.77 41.89 -73.30
C ARG A 59 16.14 42.31 -73.82
N GLU A 60 17.15 42.38 -72.96
CA GLU A 60 18.54 42.69 -73.32
C GLU A 60 19.49 41.60 -72.77
N LYS A 61 20.60 41.33 -73.48
CA LYS A 61 21.52 40.22 -73.15
C LYS A 61 22.13 40.27 -71.76
N GLU A 62 22.23 41.46 -71.15
CA GLU A 62 22.80 41.63 -69.81
C GLU A 62 21.82 41.19 -68.70
N ASP A 63 20.51 41.28 -68.96
CA ASP A 63 19.46 40.89 -68.00
C ASP A 63 19.34 39.36 -67.85
N ASN A 64 19.76 38.62 -68.88
CA ASN A 64 19.67 37.16 -68.96
C ASN A 64 20.41 36.49 -67.81
N VAL A 65 21.55 37.06 -67.43
CA VAL A 65 22.40 36.53 -66.35
C VAL A 65 21.79 36.81 -64.98
N GLU A 66 21.25 38.00 -64.75
CA GLU A 66 20.64 38.34 -63.47
C GLU A 66 19.34 37.54 -63.25
N ILE A 67 18.48 37.48 -64.27
CA ILE A 67 17.20 36.77 -64.18
C ILE A 67 17.43 35.27 -64.06
N GLY A 68 18.34 34.69 -64.87
CA GLY A 68 18.70 33.28 -64.79
C GLY A 68 19.28 32.89 -63.43
N ASN A 69 20.19 33.70 -62.87
CA ASN A 69 20.73 33.46 -61.53
C ASN A 69 19.65 33.54 -60.46
N ARG A 70 18.68 34.45 -60.57
CA ARG A 70 17.57 34.57 -59.61
C ARG A 70 16.62 33.37 -59.67
N VAL A 71 16.34 32.83 -60.86
CA VAL A 71 15.55 31.60 -61.04
C VAL A 71 16.31 30.39 -60.48
N ALA A 72 17.61 30.26 -60.76
CA ALA A 72 18.45 29.19 -60.23
C ALA A 72 18.57 29.26 -58.69
N THR A 73 18.77 30.46 -58.15
CA THR A 73 18.83 30.70 -56.71
C THR A 73 17.50 30.35 -56.03
N MET A 74 16.36 30.65 -56.66
CA MET A 74 15.05 30.29 -56.11
C MET A 74 14.83 28.77 -56.10
N GLY A 75 15.31 28.05 -57.13
CA GLY A 75 15.32 26.58 -57.12
C GLY A 75 16.13 26.01 -55.96
N TYR A 76 17.32 26.58 -55.71
CA TYR A 76 18.16 26.19 -54.58
C TYR A 76 17.49 26.48 -53.22
N LEU A 77 16.88 27.66 -53.07
CA LEU A 77 16.14 28.03 -51.86
C LEU A 77 14.99 27.06 -51.57
N HIS A 78 14.25 26.61 -52.58
CA HIS A 78 13.22 25.60 -52.37
C HIS A 78 13.78 24.29 -51.82
N THR A 79 14.95 23.82 -52.29
CA THR A 79 15.62 22.62 -51.74
C THR A 79 15.93 22.78 -50.26
N LEU A 80 16.54 23.91 -49.88
CA LEU A 80 16.90 24.18 -48.49
C LEU A 80 15.66 24.23 -47.59
N ILE A 81 14.60 24.88 -48.07
CA ILE A 81 13.35 25.01 -47.33
C ILE A 81 12.66 23.65 -47.21
N GLY A 82 12.52 22.89 -48.30
CA GLY A 82 11.88 21.57 -48.26
C GLY A 82 12.65 20.56 -47.40
N THR A 83 13.98 20.61 -47.41
CA THR A 83 14.82 19.79 -46.52
C THR A 83 14.63 20.20 -45.06
N SER A 84 14.59 21.50 -44.78
CA SER A 84 14.38 22.02 -43.41
C SER A 84 13.00 21.63 -42.87
N VAL A 85 11.95 21.72 -43.70
CA VAL A 85 10.59 21.28 -43.36
C VAL A 85 10.57 19.78 -43.04
N ALA A 86 11.20 18.95 -43.87
CA ALA A 86 11.26 17.51 -43.64
C ALA A 86 12.00 17.13 -42.36
N LEU A 87 13.07 17.87 -41.99
CA LEU A 87 13.77 17.68 -40.72
C LEU A 87 12.91 18.08 -39.52
N ILE A 88 12.19 19.20 -39.60
CA ILE A 88 11.25 19.63 -38.56
C ILE A 88 10.14 18.59 -38.37
N MET A 89 9.60 18.05 -39.46
CA MET A 89 8.58 16.99 -39.40
C MET A 89 9.13 15.69 -38.82
N THR A 90 10.34 15.27 -39.21
CA THR A 90 11.01 14.11 -38.62
C THR A 90 11.20 14.27 -37.11
N ALA A 91 11.60 15.46 -36.67
CA ALA A 91 11.76 15.77 -35.24
C ALA A 91 10.42 15.75 -34.49
N HIS A 92 9.32 16.16 -35.14
CA HIS A 92 7.99 16.17 -34.55
C HIS A 92 7.40 14.76 -34.41
N TYR A 93 7.61 13.86 -35.38
CA TYR A 93 7.07 12.50 -35.33
C TYR A 93 7.84 11.54 -34.42
N GLY A 94 9.08 11.86 -34.03
CA GLY A 94 9.84 11.09 -33.03
C GLY A 94 9.98 9.60 -33.37
N SER A 95 9.40 8.72 -32.56
CA SER A 95 9.43 7.27 -32.76
C SER A 95 8.43 6.75 -33.82
N GLU A 96 7.44 7.55 -34.20
CA GLU A 96 6.38 7.19 -35.16
C GLU A 96 6.69 7.64 -36.60
N VAL A 97 7.95 8.03 -36.86
CA VAL A 97 8.45 8.48 -38.17
C VAL A 97 8.16 7.46 -39.27
N ILE A 98 8.22 6.16 -38.96
CA ILE A 98 7.99 5.07 -39.92
C ILE A 98 6.54 5.06 -40.44
N GLU A 99 5.57 5.45 -39.63
CA GLU A 99 4.16 5.52 -40.04
C GLU A 99 3.85 6.77 -40.87
N HIS A 100 4.72 7.78 -40.80
CA HIS A 100 4.53 9.10 -41.42
C HIS A 100 5.58 9.41 -42.49
N VAL A 101 6.31 8.41 -43.00
CA VAL A 101 7.38 8.55 -43.99
C VAL A 101 6.93 9.33 -45.23
N GLU A 102 5.72 9.10 -45.72
CA GLU A 102 5.18 9.82 -46.89
C GLU A 102 5.08 11.34 -46.65
N SER A 103 4.75 11.76 -45.43
CA SER A 103 4.65 13.17 -45.04
C SER A 103 6.01 13.86 -44.96
N ILE A 104 7.09 13.08 -44.76
CA ILE A 104 8.48 13.56 -44.74
C ILE A 104 9.08 13.57 -46.16
N ILE A 105 8.78 12.55 -46.97
CA ILE A 105 9.31 12.41 -48.34
C ILE A 105 8.69 13.44 -49.28
N ALA A 106 7.41 13.77 -49.13
CA ALA A 106 6.72 14.68 -50.05
C ALA A 106 7.35 16.10 -50.15
N PRO A 107 7.69 16.79 -49.03
CA PRO A 107 8.44 18.04 -49.08
C PRO A 107 9.82 17.93 -49.74
N ILE A 108 10.55 16.84 -49.47
CA ILE A 108 11.88 16.59 -50.06
C ILE A 108 11.75 16.42 -51.58
N GLY A 109 10.86 15.52 -52.03
CA GLY A 109 10.64 15.23 -53.44
C GLY A 109 10.18 16.46 -54.23
N SER A 110 9.23 17.22 -53.66
CA SER A 110 8.79 18.50 -54.25
C SER A 110 9.95 19.48 -54.40
N SER A 111 10.72 19.67 -53.33
CA SER A 111 11.83 20.63 -53.31
C SER A 111 12.92 20.30 -54.33
N LEU A 112 13.19 19.01 -54.51
CA LEU A 112 14.12 18.52 -55.53
C LEU A 112 13.62 18.82 -56.95
N ILE A 113 12.34 18.57 -57.24
CA ILE A 113 11.74 18.87 -58.55
C ILE A 113 11.80 20.38 -58.83
N THR A 114 11.42 21.22 -57.88
CA THR A 114 11.51 22.70 -58.02
C THR A 114 12.93 23.18 -58.24
N SER A 115 13.92 22.51 -57.65
CA SER A 115 15.33 22.84 -57.82
C SER A 115 15.88 22.41 -59.16
N ILE A 116 15.50 21.23 -59.66
CA ILE A 116 15.86 20.77 -61.00
C ILE A 116 15.31 21.76 -62.03
N ILE A 117 14.05 22.19 -61.89
CA ILE A 117 13.43 23.19 -62.76
C ILE A 117 14.18 24.52 -62.67
N GLY A 118 14.39 25.04 -61.45
CA GLY A 118 15.06 26.34 -61.26
C GLY A 118 16.49 26.37 -61.80
N TRP A 119 17.26 25.32 -61.54
CA TRP A 119 18.64 25.21 -62.01
C TRP A 119 18.71 25.02 -63.53
N ALA A 120 17.94 24.09 -64.09
CA ALA A 120 17.97 23.80 -65.52
C ALA A 120 17.52 25.01 -66.35
N PHE A 121 16.39 25.63 -65.99
CA PHE A 121 15.89 26.78 -66.73
C PHE A 121 16.64 28.08 -66.41
N GLY A 122 17.10 28.29 -65.18
CA GLY A 122 17.95 29.43 -64.83
C GLY A 122 19.27 29.42 -65.61
N LYS A 123 19.90 28.25 -65.76
CA LYS A 123 21.11 28.09 -66.58
C LYS A 123 20.85 28.21 -68.08
N GLU A 124 19.72 27.70 -68.55
CA GLU A 124 19.30 27.87 -69.95
C GLU A 124 19.06 29.35 -70.29
N MET A 125 18.53 30.13 -69.36
CA MET A 125 18.34 31.57 -69.51
C MET A 125 19.66 32.34 -69.51
N GLU A 126 20.70 31.84 -68.84
CA GLU A 126 22.07 32.39 -68.86
C GLU A 126 22.84 32.07 -70.15
N ARG A 127 22.33 31.15 -70.99
CA ARG A 127 23.09 30.51 -72.10
C ARG A 127 23.55 31.47 -73.21
N ASP A 128 22.97 32.67 -73.34
CA ASP A 128 23.32 33.63 -74.38
C ASP A 128 24.70 34.31 -74.21
N LYS A 129 25.35 34.19 -73.05
CA LYS A 129 26.75 34.63 -72.86
C LYS A 129 27.78 33.52 -73.17
N TYR A 130 27.35 32.27 -73.25
CA TYR A 130 28.24 31.10 -73.39
C TYR A 130 28.44 30.63 -74.84
N ARG A 131 27.74 31.19 -75.84
CA ARG A 131 28.00 30.88 -77.25
C ARG A 131 29.37 31.33 -77.78
N PHE A 132 30.12 32.14 -77.03
CA PHE A 132 31.42 32.67 -77.49
C PHE A 132 32.64 32.20 -76.69
N LYS A 133 32.50 31.25 -75.76
CA LYS A 133 33.66 30.57 -75.19
C LYS A 133 33.38 29.07 -75.03
N ILE A 134 33.82 28.34 -76.06
CA ILE A 134 34.38 26.97 -75.99
C ILE A 134 33.36 25.83 -75.78
N SER A 135 33.36 24.89 -76.74
CA SER A 135 33.01 23.45 -76.62
C SER A 135 31.92 23.05 -75.60
N ALA A 136 30.65 23.39 -75.86
CA ALA A 136 29.54 23.02 -74.97
C ALA A 136 29.17 21.51 -75.01
N GLU A 137 29.76 20.73 -75.92
CA GLU A 137 29.49 19.30 -76.07
C GLU A 137 30.42 18.43 -75.20
N GLU A 138 31.57 18.97 -74.73
CA GLU A 138 32.50 18.28 -73.81
C GLU A 138 32.26 18.60 -72.33
N GLU A 139 31.77 19.79 -71.96
CA GLU A 139 31.52 20.13 -70.54
C GLU A 139 30.15 19.64 -70.04
N THR A 140 29.11 19.66 -70.90
CA THR A 140 27.77 19.16 -70.51
C THR A 140 27.72 17.63 -70.48
N SER A 141 28.46 16.96 -71.37
CA SER A 141 28.70 15.52 -71.31
C SER A 141 29.47 15.15 -70.04
N ASN A 142 30.53 15.88 -69.69
CA ASN A 142 31.24 15.67 -68.41
C ASN A 142 30.37 15.93 -67.17
N ALA A 143 29.51 16.95 -67.17
CA ALA A 143 28.63 17.24 -66.03
C ALA A 143 27.50 16.21 -65.89
N LEU A 144 26.93 15.74 -67.00
CA LEU A 144 25.88 14.74 -67.01
C LEU A 144 26.45 13.34 -66.72
N GLU A 145 27.67 13.05 -67.17
CA GLU A 145 28.42 11.84 -66.82
C GLU A 145 28.84 11.84 -65.35
N PHE A 146 29.29 12.98 -64.80
CA PHE A 146 29.55 13.15 -63.37
C PHE A 146 28.28 12.95 -62.53
N LEU A 147 27.13 13.49 -62.96
CA LEU A 147 25.84 13.27 -62.31
C LEU A 147 25.40 11.81 -62.41
N ALA A 148 25.50 11.18 -63.58
CA ALA A 148 25.20 9.77 -63.76
C ALA A 148 26.07 8.90 -62.86
N GLN A 149 27.37 9.19 -62.77
CA GLN A 149 28.30 8.48 -61.88
C GLN A 149 27.95 8.69 -60.40
N LYS A 150 27.57 9.90 -59.99
CA LYS A 150 27.11 10.18 -58.63
C LYS A 150 25.79 9.48 -58.31
N VAL A 151 24.85 9.41 -59.25
CA VAL A 151 23.58 8.70 -59.09
C VAL A 151 23.82 7.20 -58.99
N ILE A 152 24.67 6.61 -59.84
CA ILE A 152 25.05 5.20 -59.78
C ILE A 152 25.74 4.89 -58.45
N TYR A 153 26.67 5.75 -58.01
CA TYR A 153 27.35 5.59 -56.73
C TYR A 153 26.38 5.70 -55.54
N SER A 154 25.44 6.64 -55.58
CA SER A 154 24.41 6.79 -54.54
C SER A 154 23.46 5.59 -54.54
N ALA A 155 23.04 5.11 -55.71
CA ALA A 155 22.22 3.91 -55.84
C ALA A 155 22.93 2.68 -55.26
N LYS A 156 24.25 2.55 -55.50
CA LYS A 156 25.07 1.50 -54.92
C LYS A 156 25.16 1.59 -53.39
N ILE A 157 25.40 2.79 -52.84
CA ILE A 157 25.38 2.99 -51.38
C ILE A 157 24.02 2.61 -50.78
N ILE A 158 22.93 3.01 -51.46
CA ILE A 158 21.57 2.67 -51.02
C ILE A 158 21.35 1.16 -51.06
N GLU A 159 21.81 0.47 -52.11
CA GLU A 159 21.72 -0.99 -52.23
C GLU A 159 22.50 -1.69 -51.12
N ASP A 160 23.75 -1.29 -50.88
CA ASP A 160 24.60 -1.87 -49.84
C ASP A 160 24.03 -1.60 -48.43
N SER A 161 23.54 -0.38 -48.19
CA SER A 161 22.86 -0.03 -46.94
C SER A 161 21.57 -0.83 -46.75
N SER A 162 20.78 -1.03 -47.81
CA SER A 162 19.54 -1.80 -47.77
C SER A 162 19.79 -3.27 -47.46
N LYS A 163 20.88 -3.85 -47.97
CA LYS A 163 21.30 -5.22 -47.63
C LYS A 163 21.67 -5.32 -46.15
N GLY A 164 22.50 -4.40 -45.64
CA GLY A 164 22.86 -4.36 -44.22
C GLY A 164 21.65 -4.18 -43.30
N TRP A 165 20.67 -3.37 -43.71
CA TRP A 165 19.38 -3.26 -43.01
C TRP A 165 18.61 -4.58 -43.01
N GLY A 166 18.52 -5.28 -44.15
CA GLY A 166 17.86 -6.57 -44.25
C GLY A 166 18.49 -7.63 -43.35
N GLU A 167 19.82 -7.68 -43.27
CA GLU A 167 20.55 -8.58 -42.36
C GLU A 167 20.28 -8.25 -40.89
N THR A 168 20.32 -6.95 -40.54
CA THR A 168 20.06 -6.48 -39.16
C THR A 168 18.64 -6.82 -38.72
N ILE A 169 17.65 -6.58 -39.58
CA ILE A 169 16.24 -6.92 -39.32
C ILE A 169 16.08 -8.43 -39.15
N ASN A 170 16.73 -9.24 -39.98
CA ASN A 170 16.64 -10.70 -39.88
C ASN A 170 17.28 -11.22 -38.58
N ALA A 171 18.44 -10.67 -38.20
CA ALA A 171 19.10 -11.00 -36.93
C ALA A 171 18.22 -10.62 -35.73
N SER A 172 17.70 -9.39 -35.72
CA SER A 172 16.81 -8.89 -34.66
C SER A 172 15.52 -9.72 -34.59
N THR A 173 14.93 -10.10 -35.72
CA THR A 173 13.73 -10.96 -35.76
C THR A 173 13.99 -12.32 -35.14
N LYS A 174 15.14 -12.94 -35.43
CA LYS A 174 15.53 -14.23 -34.81
C LYS A 174 15.72 -14.09 -33.31
N GLU A 175 16.34 -13.01 -32.87
CA GLU A 175 16.54 -12.73 -31.44
C GLU A 175 15.20 -12.54 -30.71
N VAL A 176 14.27 -11.76 -31.29
CA VAL A 176 12.92 -11.58 -30.76
C VAL A 176 12.17 -12.91 -30.69
N GLN A 177 12.26 -13.76 -31.72
CA GLN A 177 11.64 -15.08 -31.71
C GLN A 177 12.21 -16.00 -30.62
N ASN A 178 13.53 -15.99 -30.43
CA ASN A 178 14.17 -16.77 -29.38
C ASN A 178 13.79 -16.28 -27.98
N THR A 179 13.79 -14.96 -27.77
CA THR A 179 13.36 -14.34 -26.51
C THR A 179 11.89 -14.62 -26.22
N THR A 180 11.04 -14.59 -27.24
CA THR A 180 9.61 -14.93 -27.11
C THR A 180 9.42 -16.38 -26.66
N LYS A 181 10.16 -17.33 -27.24
CA LYS A 181 10.12 -18.74 -26.80
C LYS A 181 10.61 -18.93 -25.37
N LEU A 182 11.70 -18.27 -24.99
CA LEU A 182 12.21 -18.32 -23.62
C LEU A 182 11.19 -17.76 -22.62
N LEU A 183 10.52 -16.65 -22.96
CA LEU A 183 9.45 -16.08 -22.14
C LEU A 183 8.24 -17.01 -22.02
N GLU A 184 7.84 -17.67 -23.10
CA GLU A 184 6.73 -18.63 -23.09
C GLU A 184 7.05 -19.83 -22.18
N ASP A 185 8.26 -20.39 -22.30
CA ASP A 185 8.73 -21.49 -21.46
C ASP A 185 8.79 -21.10 -19.98
N GLU A 186 9.31 -19.91 -19.67
CA GLU A 186 9.43 -19.42 -18.30
C GLU A 186 8.05 -19.13 -17.68
N LEU A 187 7.13 -18.57 -18.47
CA LEU A 187 5.75 -18.30 -18.05
C LEU A 187 5.01 -19.62 -17.77
N LYS A 188 5.21 -20.64 -18.61
CA LYS A 188 4.65 -21.97 -18.39
C LYS A 188 5.19 -22.62 -17.10
N ARG A 189 6.50 -22.60 -16.89
CA ARG A 189 7.13 -23.12 -15.67
C ARG A 189 6.64 -22.39 -14.42
N THR A 190 6.54 -21.06 -14.49
CA THR A 190 6.04 -20.24 -13.39
C THR A 190 4.58 -20.58 -13.07
N SER A 191 3.75 -20.76 -14.10
CA SER A 191 2.35 -21.16 -13.94
C SER A 191 2.22 -22.54 -13.26
N GLU A 192 2.96 -23.54 -13.75
CA GLU A 192 2.96 -24.89 -13.19
C GLU A 192 3.44 -24.90 -11.73
N TYR A 193 4.51 -24.16 -11.44
CA TYR A 193 5.05 -24.01 -10.09
C TYR A 193 4.07 -23.32 -9.15
N SER A 194 3.43 -22.23 -9.59
CA SER A 194 2.43 -21.50 -8.82
C SER A 194 1.22 -22.36 -8.50
N GLN A 195 0.74 -23.15 -9.47
CA GLN A 195 -0.39 -24.06 -9.27
C GLN A 195 -0.04 -25.15 -8.24
N LYS A 196 1.18 -25.68 -8.30
CA LYS A 196 1.67 -26.65 -7.32
C LYS A 196 1.72 -26.06 -5.91
N ILE A 197 2.33 -24.89 -5.74
CA ILE A 197 2.39 -24.20 -4.44
C ILE A 197 0.97 -23.96 -3.89
N MET A 198 0.05 -23.50 -4.75
CA MET A 198 -1.31 -23.20 -4.32
C MET A 198 -2.04 -24.47 -3.85
N THR A 199 -1.84 -25.59 -4.55
CA THR A 199 -2.42 -26.88 -4.18
C THR A 199 -1.84 -27.41 -2.87
N ASP A 200 -0.51 -27.35 -2.71
CA ASP A 200 0.16 -27.78 -1.47
C ASP A 200 -0.24 -26.89 -0.28
N SER A 201 -0.39 -25.58 -0.50
CA SER A 201 -0.83 -24.63 0.53
C SER A 201 -2.28 -24.89 0.96
N LEU A 202 -3.19 -25.14 0.01
CA LEU A 202 -4.58 -25.48 0.32
C LEU A 202 -4.67 -26.76 1.14
N ARG A 203 -3.86 -27.77 0.79
CA ARG A 203 -3.79 -29.03 1.55
C ARG A 203 -3.29 -28.81 2.98
N ALA A 204 -2.23 -28.02 3.15
CA ALA A 204 -1.70 -27.69 4.48
C ALA A 204 -2.73 -26.93 5.34
N VAL A 205 -3.47 -25.98 4.74
CA VAL A 205 -4.56 -25.27 5.43
C VAL A 205 -5.69 -26.22 5.83
N GLU A 206 -6.07 -27.16 4.96
CA GLU A 206 -7.10 -28.17 5.29
C GLU A 206 -6.67 -29.07 6.46
N GLU A 207 -5.40 -29.49 6.49
CA GLU A 207 -4.83 -30.27 7.60
C GLU A 207 -4.85 -29.48 8.91
N GLN A 208 -4.49 -28.19 8.89
CA GLN A 208 -4.58 -27.31 10.06
C GLN A 208 -6.01 -27.14 10.56
N PHE A 209 -6.99 -26.98 9.67
CA PHE A 209 -8.40 -26.90 10.06
C PHE A 209 -8.87 -28.19 10.75
N LYS A 210 -8.48 -29.37 10.24
CA LYS A 210 -8.79 -30.65 10.88
C LYS A 210 -8.16 -30.76 12.26
N GLU A 211 -6.93 -30.29 12.44
CA GLU A 211 -6.26 -30.28 13.75
C GLU A 211 -6.97 -29.36 14.75
N ILE A 212 -7.36 -28.15 14.31
CA ILE A 212 -8.14 -27.22 15.12
C ILE A 212 -9.49 -27.82 15.53
N GLU A 213 -10.18 -28.48 14.60
CA GLU A 213 -11.47 -29.12 14.90
C GLU A 213 -11.32 -30.24 15.93
N ASN A 214 -10.30 -31.10 15.78
CA ASN A 214 -10.00 -32.16 16.74
C ASN A 214 -9.64 -31.60 18.13
N SER A 215 -8.83 -30.54 18.18
CA SER A 215 -8.45 -29.84 19.40
C SER A 215 -9.66 -29.21 20.09
N SER A 216 -10.56 -28.57 19.32
CA SER A 216 -11.81 -27.98 19.82
C SER A 216 -12.73 -29.05 20.42
N GLN A 217 -12.87 -30.20 19.76
CA GLN A 217 -13.66 -31.31 20.30
C GLN A 217 -13.06 -31.90 21.58
N LEU A 218 -11.73 -32.01 21.66
CA LEU A 218 -11.04 -32.46 22.87
C LEU A 218 -11.26 -31.48 24.02
N MET A 219 -11.12 -30.18 23.76
CA MET A 219 -11.34 -29.11 24.73
C MET A 219 -12.80 -29.13 25.24
N LYS A 220 -13.77 -29.31 24.34
CA LYS A 220 -15.18 -29.47 24.72
C LYS A 220 -15.38 -30.65 25.67
N LYS A 221 -14.83 -31.82 25.34
CA LYS A 221 -14.92 -33.02 26.20
C LYS A 221 -14.24 -32.82 27.56
N GLN A 222 -13.11 -32.14 27.61
CA GLN A 222 -12.44 -31.80 28.87
C GLN A 222 -13.29 -30.86 29.71
N PHE A 223 -13.83 -29.80 29.10
CA PHE A 223 -14.71 -28.85 29.78
C PHE A 223 -15.94 -29.53 30.36
N GLU A 224 -16.62 -30.40 29.60
CA GLU A 224 -17.78 -31.17 30.07
C GLU A 224 -17.43 -32.04 31.28
N ARG A 225 -16.29 -32.74 31.25
CA ARG A 225 -15.82 -33.58 32.38
C ARG A 225 -15.50 -32.73 33.61
N THR A 226 -14.72 -31.67 33.45
CA THR A 226 -14.36 -30.78 34.55
C THR A 226 -15.59 -30.12 35.16
N SER A 227 -16.54 -29.68 34.34
CA SER A 227 -17.81 -29.12 34.82
C SER A 227 -18.63 -30.14 35.60
N LEU A 228 -18.66 -31.40 35.16
CA LEU A 228 -19.41 -32.46 35.82
C LEU A 228 -18.77 -32.83 37.17
N ASP A 229 -17.44 -32.91 37.24
CA ASP A 229 -16.71 -33.17 38.47
C ASP A 229 -16.82 -32.00 39.46
N ALA A 230 -16.74 -30.75 38.98
CA ALA A 230 -17.00 -29.56 39.78
C ALA A 230 -18.43 -29.56 40.34
N GLY A 231 -19.42 -29.95 39.51
CA GLY A 231 -20.81 -30.09 39.95
C GLY A 231 -20.99 -31.15 41.05
N LYS A 232 -20.29 -32.28 40.96
CA LYS A 232 -20.27 -33.31 42.01
C LYS A 232 -19.66 -32.78 43.30
N LEU A 233 -18.49 -32.15 43.23
CA LEU A 233 -17.81 -31.57 44.40
C LEU A 233 -18.66 -30.52 45.08
N PHE A 234 -19.28 -29.63 44.30
CA PHE A 234 -20.19 -28.62 44.82
C PHE A 234 -21.38 -29.25 45.54
N ARG A 235 -21.98 -30.29 44.95
CA ARG A 235 -23.09 -31.01 45.58
C ARG A 235 -22.68 -31.68 46.88
N THR A 236 -21.55 -32.38 46.91
CA THR A 236 -20.99 -32.96 48.15
C THR A 236 -20.70 -31.89 49.21
N SER A 237 -20.21 -30.73 48.81
CA SER A 237 -19.99 -29.60 49.73
C SER A 237 -21.30 -29.07 50.31
N VAL A 238 -22.36 -28.96 49.49
CA VAL A 238 -23.71 -28.56 49.94
C VAL A 238 -24.26 -29.59 50.92
N ASP A 239 -24.19 -30.89 50.60
CA ASP A 239 -24.67 -31.97 51.46
C ASP A 239 -23.92 -31.96 52.81
N THR A 240 -22.60 -31.77 52.79
CA THR A 240 -21.78 -31.68 54.02
C THR A 240 -22.14 -30.45 54.86
N PHE A 241 -22.43 -29.32 54.22
CA PHE A 241 -22.83 -28.10 54.89
C PHE A 241 -24.21 -28.24 55.54
N ASP A 242 -25.16 -28.87 54.85
CA ASP A 242 -26.51 -29.16 55.36
C ASP A 242 -26.46 -30.09 56.58
N ASP A 243 -25.67 -31.16 56.50
CA ASP A 243 -25.38 -32.06 57.63
C ASP A 243 -24.77 -31.28 58.82
N GLY A 244 -23.84 -30.37 58.54
CA GLY A 244 -23.24 -29.48 59.53
C GLY A 244 -24.26 -28.59 60.23
N LEU A 245 -25.17 -27.97 59.47
CA LEU A 245 -26.27 -27.16 60.01
C LEU A 245 -27.23 -27.99 60.87
N SER A 246 -27.56 -29.22 60.44
CA SER A 246 -28.42 -30.12 61.22
C SER A 246 -27.78 -30.46 62.57
N ARG A 247 -26.49 -30.82 62.59
CA ARG A 247 -25.75 -31.08 63.84
C ARG A 247 -25.67 -29.85 64.72
N MET A 248 -25.46 -28.67 64.14
CA MET A 248 -25.39 -27.41 64.88
C MET A 248 -26.74 -27.09 65.54
N ASN A 249 -27.85 -27.37 64.86
CA ASN A 249 -29.20 -27.26 65.42
C ASN A 249 -29.43 -28.23 66.60
N ASP A 250 -28.94 -29.46 66.51
CA ASP A 250 -29.02 -30.43 67.61
C ASP A 250 -28.19 -29.99 68.82
N ILE A 251 -26.98 -29.47 68.59
CA ILE A 251 -26.14 -28.87 69.64
C ILE A 251 -26.87 -27.69 70.30
N ALA A 252 -27.50 -26.81 69.51
CA ALA A 252 -28.24 -25.67 70.02
C ALA A 252 -29.43 -26.10 70.92
N LYS A 253 -30.16 -27.16 70.52
CA LYS A 253 -31.23 -27.74 71.35
C LYS A 253 -30.72 -28.32 72.66
N GLU A 254 -29.59 -29.05 72.63
CA GLU A 254 -29.01 -29.61 73.86
C GLU A 254 -28.45 -28.50 74.77
N TRP A 255 -27.90 -27.43 74.19
CA TRP A 255 -27.48 -26.23 74.94
C TRP A 255 -28.66 -25.54 75.63
N ASP A 256 -29.79 -25.36 74.95
CA ASP A 256 -31.02 -24.81 75.54
C ASP A 256 -31.52 -25.68 76.71
N LYS A 257 -31.46 -27.00 76.57
CA LYS A 257 -31.82 -27.96 77.63
C LYS A 257 -30.85 -27.88 78.83
N HIS A 258 -29.55 -27.77 78.58
CA HIS A 258 -28.55 -27.55 79.63
C HIS A 258 -28.79 -26.22 80.36
N LEU A 259 -29.05 -25.13 79.65
CA LEU A 259 -29.37 -23.83 80.24
C LEU A 259 -30.63 -23.90 81.12
N LYS A 260 -31.70 -24.57 80.66
CA LYS A 260 -32.91 -24.80 81.46
C LYS A 260 -32.63 -25.60 82.73
N THR A 261 -31.79 -26.64 82.62
CA THR A 261 -31.40 -27.49 83.77
C THR A 261 -30.57 -26.70 84.77
N MET A 262 -29.59 -25.93 84.29
CA MET A 262 -28.74 -25.07 85.11
C MET A 262 -29.55 -23.99 85.83
N LYS A 263 -30.54 -23.39 85.15
CA LYS A 263 -31.47 -22.44 85.77
C LYS A 263 -32.27 -23.08 86.91
N ARG A 264 -32.79 -24.29 86.72
CA ARG A 264 -33.48 -25.06 87.78
C ARG A 264 -32.55 -25.37 88.94
N PHE A 265 -31.34 -25.85 88.65
CA PHE A 265 -30.33 -26.14 89.66
C PHE A 265 -29.97 -24.89 90.47
N SER A 266 -29.75 -23.76 89.81
CA SER A 266 -29.50 -22.46 90.47
C SER A 266 -30.64 -22.10 91.41
N THR A 267 -31.90 -22.23 90.96
CA THR A 267 -33.08 -21.94 91.79
C THR A 267 -33.15 -22.87 93.02
N HIS A 268 -32.83 -24.15 92.83
CA HIS A 268 -32.83 -25.13 93.90
C HIS A 268 -31.67 -24.90 94.89
N SER A 269 -30.48 -24.56 94.39
CA SER A 269 -29.31 -24.23 95.21
C SER A 269 -29.55 -22.97 96.04
N GLU A 270 -30.20 -21.96 95.46
CA GLU A 270 -30.58 -20.74 96.17
C GLU A 270 -31.54 -21.05 97.32
N SER A 271 -32.58 -21.86 97.04
CA SER A 271 -33.51 -22.33 98.08
C SER A 271 -32.83 -23.19 99.16
N ALA A 272 -31.90 -24.07 98.78
CA ALA A 272 -31.16 -24.89 99.73
C ALA A 272 -30.20 -24.06 100.59
N MET A 273 -29.55 -23.03 100.02
CA MET A 273 -28.73 -22.08 100.77
C MET A 273 -29.57 -21.27 101.75
N GLU A 274 -30.76 -20.84 101.36
CA GLU A 274 -31.70 -20.15 102.25
C GLU A 274 -32.12 -21.04 103.43
N GLN A 275 -32.42 -22.32 103.17
CA GLN A 275 -32.70 -23.31 104.22
C GLN A 275 -31.51 -23.57 105.14
N LEU A 276 -30.30 -23.69 104.58
CA LEU A 276 -29.06 -23.85 105.36
C LEU A 276 -28.80 -22.63 106.23
N SER A 277 -28.95 -21.42 105.68
CA SER A 277 -28.80 -20.17 106.42
C SER A 277 -29.79 -20.11 107.59
N HIS A 278 -31.06 -20.43 107.35
CA HIS A 278 -32.08 -20.51 108.40
C HIS A 278 -31.74 -21.57 109.46
N THR A 279 -31.27 -22.74 109.05
CA THR A 279 -30.89 -23.83 109.97
C THR A 279 -29.66 -23.45 110.80
N SER A 280 -28.64 -22.86 110.18
CA SER A 280 -27.44 -22.36 110.86
C SER A 280 -27.80 -21.27 111.86
N GLN A 281 -28.69 -20.33 111.52
CA GLN A 281 -29.17 -19.32 112.45
C GLN A 281 -29.87 -19.95 113.66
N LYS A 282 -30.75 -20.93 113.43
CA LYS A 282 -31.40 -21.67 114.50
C LYS A 282 -30.42 -22.39 115.43
N VAL A 283 -29.40 -23.05 114.86
CA VAL A 283 -28.34 -23.71 115.65
C VAL A 283 -27.54 -22.69 116.47
N LEU A 284 -27.23 -21.52 115.90
CA LEU A 284 -26.57 -20.43 116.63
C LEU A 284 -27.42 -19.94 117.81
N ASP A 285 -28.72 -19.79 117.61
CA ASP A 285 -29.66 -19.38 118.67
C ASP A 285 -29.76 -20.45 119.78
N GLU A 286 -29.79 -21.74 119.41
CA GLU A 286 -29.77 -22.87 120.35
C GLU A 286 -28.45 -22.93 121.14
N ILE A 287 -27.30 -22.79 120.46
CA ILE A 287 -25.98 -22.72 121.11
C ILE A 287 -25.93 -21.54 122.08
N SER A 288 -26.45 -20.37 121.68
CA SER A 288 -26.52 -19.20 122.56
C SER A 288 -27.38 -19.47 123.79
N THR A 289 -28.51 -20.16 123.62
CA THR A 289 -29.38 -20.58 124.72
C THR A 289 -28.66 -21.54 125.67
N ILE A 290 -27.96 -22.54 125.14
CA ILE A 290 -27.16 -23.50 125.92
C ILE A 290 -26.04 -22.76 126.66
N ALA A 291 -25.29 -21.91 125.98
CA ALA A 291 -24.21 -21.10 126.56
C ALA A 291 -24.72 -20.19 127.69
N ASN A 292 -25.94 -19.67 127.60
CA ASN A 292 -26.58 -18.89 128.67
C ASN A 292 -27.09 -19.75 129.83
N SER A 293 -27.36 -21.04 129.59
CA SER A 293 -27.82 -22.00 130.62
C SER A 293 -26.66 -22.69 131.36
N LEU A 294 -25.51 -22.86 130.72
CA LEU A 294 -24.29 -23.47 131.28
C LEU A 294 -23.79 -22.78 132.56
N PRO A 295 -23.68 -21.43 132.63
CA PRO A 295 -23.33 -20.73 133.85
C PRO A 295 -24.35 -20.95 134.97
N LYS A 296 -25.63 -21.11 134.64
CA LYS A 296 -26.68 -21.41 135.64
C LYS A 296 -26.51 -22.82 136.19
N ALA A 297 -26.23 -23.80 135.34
CA ALA A 297 -25.91 -25.16 135.76
C ALA A 297 -24.60 -25.22 136.57
N GLY A 298 -23.56 -24.49 136.14
CA GLY A 298 -22.30 -24.37 136.88
C GLY A 298 -22.50 -23.71 138.24
N LYS A 299 -23.34 -22.67 138.33
CA LYS A 299 -23.75 -22.08 139.60
C LYS A 299 -24.50 -23.08 140.47
N MET A 300 -25.42 -23.85 139.90
CA MET A 300 -26.17 -24.88 140.63
C MET A 300 -25.26 -26.00 141.17
N ILE A 301 -24.23 -26.39 140.41
CA ILE A 301 -23.20 -27.34 140.88
C ILE A 301 -22.36 -26.72 141.99
N SER A 302 -21.91 -25.47 141.83
CA SER A 302 -21.18 -24.75 142.89
C SER A 302 -22.02 -24.63 144.17
N ASP A 303 -23.32 -24.34 144.04
CA ASP A 303 -24.26 -24.29 145.17
C ASP A 303 -24.44 -25.67 145.81
N LEU A 304 -24.39 -26.75 145.02
CA LEU A 304 -24.43 -28.14 145.51
C LEU A 304 -23.14 -28.53 146.24
N ASP A 305 -21.98 -28.15 145.70
CA ASP A 305 -20.67 -28.37 146.33
C ASP A 305 -20.57 -27.62 147.67
N ASP A 306 -21.04 -26.37 147.72
CA ASP A 306 -21.15 -25.59 148.96
C ASP A 306 -22.08 -26.26 149.97
N PHE A 307 -23.19 -26.83 149.52
CA PHE A 307 -24.12 -27.58 150.37
C PHE A 307 -23.48 -28.87 150.92
N ILE A 308 -22.76 -29.62 150.09
CA ILE A 308 -22.01 -30.81 150.51
C ILE A 308 -20.91 -30.43 151.52
N ALA A 309 -20.19 -29.33 151.30
CA ALA A 309 -19.18 -28.84 152.23
C ALA A 309 -19.79 -28.50 153.60
N LYS A 310 -20.94 -27.82 153.64
CA LYS A 310 -21.68 -27.53 154.88
C LYS A 310 -22.16 -28.78 155.61
N LEU A 311 -22.60 -29.82 154.89
CA LEU A 311 -22.96 -31.10 155.50
C LEU A 311 -21.76 -31.77 156.16
N LYS A 312 -20.59 -31.72 155.51
CA LYS A 312 -19.34 -32.30 156.03
C LYS A 312 -18.83 -31.59 157.28
N GLU A 313 -19.00 -30.27 157.36
CA GLU A 313 -18.62 -29.47 158.53
C GLU A 313 -19.57 -29.72 159.72
N LYS A 314 -20.86 -29.96 159.44
CA LYS A 314 -21.86 -30.29 160.48
C LYS A 314 -21.64 -31.68 161.09
N ASP A 315 -21.18 -32.65 160.31
CA ASP A 315 -20.90 -34.02 160.77
C ASP A 315 -19.64 -34.09 161.66
N ARG A 316 -18.66 -33.20 161.42
CA ARG A 316 -17.41 -33.14 162.19
C ARG A 316 -17.56 -32.52 163.58
N ASN A 317 -18.57 -31.68 163.80
CA ASN A 317 -18.82 -31.03 165.09
C ASN A 317 -19.81 -31.77 166.00
N SER A 318 -20.30 -32.96 165.59
CA SER A 318 -21.19 -33.79 166.41
C SER A 318 -20.47 -34.80 167.32
N HIS A 319 -19.15 -34.93 167.24
CA HIS A 319 -18.34 -35.83 168.06
C HIS A 319 -17.02 -35.18 168.49
N GLU A 320 -17.08 -34.14 169.33
CA GLU A 320 -16.18 -33.85 170.48
C GLU A 320 -16.63 -32.60 171.24
#